data_AF-A0A645CCZ8-F1
#
_entry.id   AF-A0A645CCZ8-F1
#
_cell.length_a   1.000
_cell.length_b   1.000
_cell.length_c   1.000
_cell.angle_alpha   90.00
_cell.angle_beta   90.00
_cell.angle_gamma   90.00
#
_symmetry.space_group_name_H-M   'P 1'
#
loop_
_entity.id
_entity.type
_entity.pdbx_description
1 polymer ?
#
loop_
_entity_poly.entity_id
_entity_poly.type
_entity_poly.pdbx_seq_one_letter_code
_entity_poly.pdbx_strand_id
1 'polypeptide(L)' 'MKDYMRNSKEFCDLLGLSQSTYSQIESNKQQGNIETILKIAKALNRKVEDIWYLED' A
#
# COMPACT_ATOMS: atom_id res chain seq x y z
N MET A 1 8.99 7.86 6.87
CA MET A 1 8.59 7.53 5.48
C MET A 1 9.32 8.35 4.40
N LYS A 2 10.51 8.91 4.65
CA LYS A 2 11.28 9.63 3.60
C LYS A 2 12.30 8.77 2.85
N ASP A 3 12.59 7.56 3.35
CA ASP A 3 13.50 6.61 2.68
C ASP A 3 12.82 5.77 1.58
N TYR A 4 11.50 5.62 1.64
CA TYR A 4 10.71 4.82 0.68
C TYR A 4 10.38 5.57 -0.62
N MET A 5 10.66 6.88 -0.74
CA MET A 5 10.36 7.67 -1.94
C MET A 5 11.12 7.23 -3.20
N ARG A 6 12.27 6.54 -3.07
CA ARG A 6 12.92 5.87 -4.21
C ARG A 6 12.27 4.52 -4.55
N ASN A 7 11.50 3.94 -3.63
CA ASN A 7 11.07 2.55 -3.65
C ASN A 7 9.60 2.37 -4.07
N SER A 8 8.76 3.41 -4.11
CA SER A 8 7.33 3.25 -4.47
C SER A 8 7.11 2.64 -5.86
N LYS A 9 7.99 2.94 -6.84
CA LYS A 9 7.95 2.33 -8.17
C LYS A 9 8.31 0.85 -8.12
N GLU A 10 9.45 0.51 -7.52
CA GLU A 10 9.89 -0.89 -7.38
C GLU A 10 8.92 -1.71 -6.53
N PHE A 11 8.31 -1.09 -5.52
CA PHE A 11 7.29 -1.68 -4.68
C PHE A 11 6.00 -1.94 -5.46
N CYS A 12 5.58 -1.00 -6.31
CA CYS A 12 4.48 -1.20 -7.24
C CYS A 12 4.78 -2.33 -8.23
N ASP A 13 5.98 -2.34 -8.82
CA ASP A 13 6.42 -3.38 -9.77
C ASP A 13 6.49 -4.76 -9.09
N LEU A 14 6.99 -4.85 -7.86
CA LEU A 14 7.01 -6.07 -7.04
C LEU A 14 5.60 -6.62 -6.77
N LEU A 15 4.64 -5.72 -6.54
CA LEU A 15 3.26 -6.07 -6.22
C LEU A 15 2.37 -6.25 -7.46
N GLY A 16 2.87 -5.89 -8.65
CA GLY A 16 2.09 -5.82 -9.88
C GLY A 16 0.99 -4.75 -9.83
N LEU A 17 1.20 -3.68 -9.08
CA LEU A 17 0.26 -2.57 -8.91
C LEU A 17 0.66 -1.39 -9.77
N SER A 18 -0.31 -0.59 -10.18
CA SER A 18 0.01 0.70 -10.80
C SER A 18 0.42 1.72 -9.74
N GLN A 19 1.42 2.55 -10.04
CA GLN A 19 1.80 3.66 -9.15
C GLN A 19 0.63 4.60 -8.83
N SER A 20 -0.29 4.76 -9.77
CA SER A 20 -1.51 5.55 -9.61
C SER A 20 -2.38 4.96 -8.50
N THR A 21 -2.59 3.64 -8.52
CA THR A 21 -3.35 2.91 -7.50
C THR A 21 -2.67 3.03 -6.14
N TYR A 22 -1.36 2.81 -6.07
CA TYR A 22 -0.62 2.92 -4.82
C TYR A 22 -0.65 4.34 -4.24
N SER A 23 -0.48 5.38 -5.08
CA SER A 23 -0.56 6.77 -4.64
C SER A 23 -1.94 7.16 -4.11
N GLN A 24 -3.02 6.63 -4.71
CA GLN A 24 -4.39 6.84 -4.23
C GLN A 24 -4.59 6.20 -2.85
N ILE A 25 -4.00 5.01 -2.64
CA ILE A 25 -4.04 4.29 -1.37
C ILE A 25 -3.25 5.04 -0.28
N GLU A 26 -2.02 5.47 -0.57
CA GLU A 26 -1.23 6.28 0.37
C GLU A 26 -1.92 7.59 0.75
N SER A 27 -2.66 8.19 -0.20
CA SER A 27 -3.42 9.42 0.03
C SER A 27 -4.79 9.17 0.70
N ASN A 28 -5.10 7.93 1.09
CA ASN A 28 -6.42 7.51 1.61
C ASN A 28 -7.61 7.87 0.69
N LYS A 29 -7.37 8.13 -0.60
CA LYS A 29 -8.41 8.47 -1.58
C LYS A 29 -9.18 7.24 -2.05
N GLN A 30 -8.52 6.09 -2.04
CA GLN A 30 -9.10 4.82 -2.44
C GLN A 30 -8.50 3.72 -1.57
N GLN A 31 -9.35 2.89 -0.95
CA GLN A 31 -8.86 1.62 -0.43
C GLN A 31 -8.74 0.62 -1.59
N GLY A 32 -7.59 -0.04 -1.68
CA GLY A 32 -7.40 -1.13 -2.64
C GLY A 32 -8.40 -2.25 -2.38
N ASN A 33 -8.53 -3.18 -3.34
CA ASN A 33 -9.25 -4.42 -3.03
C ASN A 33 -8.49 -5.23 -1.97
N ILE A 34 -9.17 -6.21 -1.35
CA ILE A 34 -8.58 -7.06 -0.30
C ILE A 34 -7.26 -7.68 -0.74
N GLU A 35 -7.15 -8.12 -2.00
CA GLU A 35 -5.90 -8.66 -2.55
C GLU A 35 -4.76 -7.65 -2.54
N THR A 36 -5.01 -6.42 -3.00
CA THR A 36 -4.04 -5.32 -3.01
C THR A 36 -3.60 -4.96 -1.60
N ILE A 37 -4.56 -4.85 -0.68
CA ILE A 37 -4.32 -4.53 0.73
C ILE A 37 -3.42 -5.61 1.37
N LEU A 38 -3.75 -6.89 1.17
CA LEU A 38 -2.95 -8.01 1.68
C LEU A 38 -1.54 -8.04 1.07
N LYS A 39 -1.43 -7.80 -0.25
CA LYS A 39 -0.14 -7.71 -0.95
C LYS A 39 0.74 -6.61 -0.35
N ILE A 40 0.19 -5.42 -0.17
CA ILE A 40 0.90 -4.27 0.43
C ILE A 40 1.32 -4.59 1.86
N ALA A 41 0.40 -5.08 2.70
CA ALA A 41 0.70 -5.43 4.10
C ALA A 41 1.81 -6.48 4.20
N LYS A 42 1.75 -7.54 3.38
CA LYS A 42 2.78 -8.58 3.32
C LYS A 42 4.14 -8.03 2.88
N ALA A 43 4.17 -7.16 1.87
CA ALA A 43 5.40 -6.55 1.38
C ALA A 43 6.00 -5.54 2.37
N LEU A 44 5.16 -4.88 3.18
CA LEU A 44 5.59 -4.03 4.30
C LEU A 44 5.94 -4.83 5.56
N ASN A 45 5.76 -6.15 5.55
CA ASN A 45 5.91 -7.04 6.70
C ASN A 45 5.14 -6.54 7.94
N ARG A 46 3.90 -6.08 7.69
CA ARG A 46 2.97 -5.56 8.70
C ARG A 46 1.62 -6.25 8.55
N LYS A 47 0.80 -6.21 9.60
CA LYS A 47 -0.58 -6.68 9.48
C LYS A 47 -1.42 -5.62 8.75
N VAL A 48 -2.45 -6.06 8.06
CA VAL A 48 -3.42 -5.16 7.42
C VAL A 48 -4.02 -4.21 8.46
N GLU A 49 -4.35 -4.72 9.64
CA GLU A 49 -4.96 -3.99 10.75
C GLU A 49 -4.04 -2.90 11.32
N ASP A 50 -2.72 -3.01 11.17
CA ASP A 50 -1.76 -1.97 11.59
C ASP A 50 -1.72 -0.78 10.61
N ILE A 51 -2.25 -0.96 9.40
CA ILE A 51 -2.23 0.05 8.33
C ILE A 51 -3.64 0.59 8.08
N TRP A 52 -4.64 -0.29 8.07
CA TRP A 52 -6.06 0.03 7.92
C TRP A 52 -6.82 -0.38 9.16
N TYR A 53 -7.34 0.62 9.84
CA TYR A 53 -8.19 0.48 11.02
C TYR A 53 -9.49 1.23 10.75
N LEU A 54 -10.57 0.75 11.38
CA LEU A 54 -11.82 1.49 11.43
C LEU A 54 -11.69 2.48 12.60
N GLU A 55 -11.72 3.77 12.30
CA GLU A 55 -11.92 4.79 13.33
C GLU A 55 -13.42 4.81 13.68
N ASP A 56 -13.71 4.82 15.00
CA ASP A 56 -15.05 4.93 15.58
C ASP A 56 -15.56 6.38 15.52
#